data_AF-A0A239M2R0-F1
#
_entry.id   AF-A0A239M2R0-F1
#
_cell.length_a   1.000
_cell.length_b   1.000
_cell.length_c   1.000
_cell.angle_alpha   90.00
_cell.angle_beta   90.00
_cell.angle_gamma   90.00
#
_symmetry.space_group_name_H-M   'P 1'
#
loop_
_entity.id
_entity.type
_entity.pdbx_description
1 polymer ?
#
loop_
_entity_poly.entity_id
_entity_poly.type
_entity_poly.pdbx_seq_one_letter_code
_entity_poly.pdbx_strand_id
1 'polypeptide(L)'
;MDYYLLGDGVLVEEFVRAPDHSTVGLRGAVWRGHWSASSGLALRADPESLARLTPTDRAGGESAYRRLGGGSLPDEAALRSLAGYEPFPTSAPLRLGPAEAPDGFRERRVYRVLFAKDLAMDPGPEHSRRIGDDLVSWTLRRVGGIAWGLDVTVLLATDADHAVGPLLRELTETVRRQGLVPLTTERFS
;
A
#
# COMPACT_ATOMS: atom_id res chain seq x y z
N MET A 1 2.46 7.21 -7.58
CA MET A 1 1.05 6.83 -7.32
C MET A 1 0.83 5.37 -7.70
N ASP A 2 -0.22 4.73 -7.19
CA ASP A 2 -0.65 3.38 -7.54
C ASP A 2 -1.66 3.41 -8.69
N TYR A 3 -1.51 2.52 -9.69
CA TYR A 3 -2.40 2.44 -10.84
C TYR A 3 -3.15 1.11 -10.85
N TYR A 4 -4.42 1.15 -11.26
CA TYR A 4 -5.28 -0.03 -11.39
C TYR A 4 -6.12 0.03 -12.65
N LEU A 5 -6.32 -1.12 -13.28
CA LEU A 5 -7.23 -1.29 -14.41
C LEU A 5 -8.61 -1.72 -13.89
N LEU A 6 -9.67 -1.13 -14.46
CA LEU A 6 -11.07 -1.44 -14.13
C LEU A 6 -11.80 -2.20 -15.24
N GLY A 7 -11.11 -2.53 -16.34
CA GLY A 7 -11.69 -3.06 -17.57
C GLY A 7 -12.15 -1.94 -18.52
N ASP A 8 -12.93 -0.99 -18.01
CA ASP A 8 -13.47 0.16 -18.76
C ASP A 8 -12.79 1.50 -18.42
N GLY A 9 -11.78 1.47 -17.55
CA GLY A 9 -11.17 2.67 -17.01
C GLY A 9 -9.84 2.43 -16.31
N VAL A 10 -9.25 3.53 -15.86
CA VAL A 10 -8.00 3.57 -15.09
C VAL A 10 -8.27 4.28 -13.77
N LEU A 11 -7.96 3.63 -12.67
CA LEU A 11 -7.97 4.23 -11.33
C LEU A 11 -6.53 4.54 -10.93
N VAL A 12 -6.30 5.73 -10.40
CA VAL A 12 -5.02 6.15 -9.84
C VAL A 12 -5.23 6.56 -8.39
N GLU A 13 -4.38 6.05 -7.51
CA GLU A 13 -4.49 6.29 -6.08
C GLU A 13 -3.15 6.67 -5.44
N GLU A 14 -3.20 7.36 -4.31
CA GLU A 14 -2.05 7.67 -3.49
C GLU A 14 -2.45 7.62 -2.02
N PHE A 15 -1.81 6.71 -1.27
CA PHE A 15 -1.98 6.68 0.18
C PHE A 15 -1.31 7.88 0.82
N VAL A 16 -2.06 8.58 1.67
CA VAL A 16 -1.55 9.65 2.51
C VAL A 16 -1.06 9.02 3.81
N ARG A 17 0.20 9.30 4.17
CA ARG A 17 0.85 8.74 5.36
C ARG A 17 1.12 9.82 6.41
N ALA A 18 0.98 9.45 7.68
CA ALA A 18 1.48 10.23 8.80
C ALA A 18 3.02 10.14 8.89
N PRO A 19 3.67 10.97 9.73
CA PRO A 19 5.13 10.92 9.94
C PRO A 19 5.64 9.54 10.37
N ASP A 20 4.80 8.76 11.07
CA ASP A 20 5.15 7.40 11.51
C ASP A 20 4.94 6.31 10.46
N HIS A 21 4.56 6.69 9.23
CA HIS A 21 4.22 5.84 8.09
C HIS A 21 2.90 5.07 8.18
N SER A 22 2.06 5.33 9.19
CA SER A 22 0.68 4.87 9.20
C SER A 22 -0.17 5.60 8.15
N THR A 23 -1.27 5.00 7.73
CA THR A 23 -2.18 5.56 6.72
C THR A 23 -3.21 6.45 7.36
N VAL A 24 -3.33 7.67 6.85
CA VAL A 24 -4.31 8.65 7.35
C VAL A 24 -5.38 9.00 6.31
N GLY A 25 -5.20 8.54 5.07
CA GLY A 25 -6.20 8.69 4.03
C GLY A 25 -5.74 8.16 2.68
N LEU A 26 -6.60 8.35 1.69
CA LEU A 26 -6.40 7.93 0.32
C LEU A 26 -6.81 9.06 -0.61
N ARG A 27 -5.94 9.39 -1.56
CA ARG A 27 -6.29 10.23 -2.71
C ARG A 27 -6.59 9.33 -3.88
N GLY A 28 -7.65 9.62 -4.63
CA GLY A 28 -7.99 8.84 -5.81
C GLY A 28 -8.65 9.65 -6.92
N ALA A 29 -8.31 9.29 -8.16
CA ALA A 29 -8.96 9.76 -9.37
C ALA A 29 -9.22 8.59 -10.31
N VAL A 30 -10.39 8.55 -10.92
CA VAL A 30 -10.76 7.54 -11.90
C VAL A 30 -11.01 8.18 -13.25
N TRP A 31 -10.55 7.51 -14.31
CA TRP A 31 -10.86 7.87 -15.67
C TRP A 31 -11.81 6.85 -16.29
N ARG A 32 -12.94 7.33 -16.81
CA ARG A 32 -13.94 6.59 -17.60
C ARG A 32 -14.53 7.55 -18.66
N GLY A 33 -13.78 7.82 -19.71
CA GLY A 33 -14.09 8.87 -20.69
C GLY A 33 -13.78 10.30 -20.21
N HIS A 34 -13.88 10.57 -18.90
CA HIS A 34 -13.40 11.77 -18.25
C HIS A 34 -12.79 11.43 -16.89
N TRP A 35 -11.93 12.32 -16.36
CA TRP A 35 -11.38 12.21 -15.00
C TRP A 35 -12.39 12.69 -13.98
N SER A 36 -12.54 11.95 -12.88
CA SER A 36 -13.31 12.36 -11.71
C SER A 36 -12.62 11.95 -10.41
N ALA A 37 -12.85 12.74 -9.37
CA ALA A 37 -12.40 12.42 -8.02
C ALA A 37 -13.15 11.19 -7.50
N SER A 38 -12.42 10.13 -7.12
CA SER A 38 -13.00 8.88 -6.64
C SER A 38 -11.96 8.07 -5.89
N SER A 39 -12.31 7.55 -4.72
CA SER A 39 -11.50 6.52 -4.05
C SER A 39 -11.90 5.13 -4.53
N GLY A 40 -10.95 4.21 -4.58
CA GLY A 40 -11.24 2.80 -4.82
C GLY A 40 -11.67 2.05 -3.56
N LEU A 41 -12.05 2.73 -2.47
CA LEU A 41 -12.57 2.04 -1.27
C LEU A 41 -13.91 1.36 -1.57
N ALA A 42 -14.83 2.05 -2.27
CA ALA A 42 -16.08 1.46 -2.70
C ALA A 42 -15.85 0.24 -3.63
N LEU A 43 -14.82 0.32 -4.49
CA LEU A 43 -14.45 -0.79 -5.38
C LEU A 43 -13.89 -2.00 -4.61
N ARG A 44 -13.24 -1.77 -3.46
CA ARG A 44 -12.73 -2.82 -2.58
C ARG A 44 -13.81 -3.45 -1.71
N ALA A 45 -14.89 -2.72 -1.42
CA ALA A 45 -16.02 -3.20 -0.63
C ALA A 45 -16.94 -4.14 -1.42
N ASP A 46 -17.02 -3.97 -2.74
CA ASP A 46 -17.77 -4.86 -3.64
C ASP A 46 -16.88 -5.99 -4.19
N PRO A 47 -17.15 -7.27 -3.89
CA PRO A 47 -16.31 -8.39 -4.33
C PRO A 47 -16.16 -8.50 -5.85
N GLU A 48 -17.21 -8.18 -6.62
CA GLU A 48 -17.15 -8.26 -8.07
C GLU A 48 -16.25 -7.16 -8.67
N SER A 49 -16.36 -5.94 -8.15
CA SER A 49 -15.49 -4.82 -8.54
C SER A 49 -14.04 -5.07 -8.14
N LEU A 50 -13.82 -5.59 -6.94
CA LEU A 50 -12.50 -5.97 -6.46
C LEU A 50 -11.87 -7.07 -7.33
N ALA A 51 -12.66 -8.05 -7.79
CA ALA A 51 -12.19 -9.10 -8.69
C ALA A 51 -11.65 -8.52 -10.01
N ARG A 52 -12.34 -7.51 -10.56
CA ARG A 52 -11.97 -6.80 -11.80
C ARG A 52 -10.79 -5.85 -11.64
N LEU A 53 -10.48 -5.41 -10.42
CA LEU A 53 -9.38 -4.48 -10.17
C LEU A 53 -8.03 -5.17 -10.39
N THR A 54 -7.25 -4.73 -11.37
CA THR A 54 -5.91 -5.27 -11.66
C THR A 54 -4.84 -4.24 -11.33
N PRO A 55 -3.99 -4.46 -10.32
CA PRO A 55 -2.83 -3.61 -10.06
C PRO A 55 -1.92 -3.55 -11.29
N THR A 56 -1.43 -2.35 -11.60
CA THR A 56 -0.46 -2.14 -12.67
C THR A 56 0.51 -1.03 -12.29
N ASP A 57 1.55 -0.88 -13.10
CA ASP A 57 2.48 0.24 -13.01
C ASP A 57 1.96 1.43 -13.85
N ARG A 58 2.69 2.55 -13.80
CA ARG A 58 2.32 3.76 -14.56
C ARG A 58 2.28 3.49 -16.06
N ALA A 59 3.20 2.69 -16.59
CA ALA A 59 3.29 2.40 -18.02
C ALA A 59 2.09 1.57 -18.51
N GLY A 60 1.64 0.59 -17.71
CA GLY A 60 0.43 -0.18 -17.95
C GLY A 60 -0.83 0.68 -17.85
N GLY A 61 -0.89 1.57 -16.86
CA GLY A 61 -1.95 2.58 -16.73
C GLY A 61 -2.03 3.51 -17.94
N GLU A 62 -0.89 4.05 -18.40
CA GLU A 62 -0.80 4.89 -19.60
C GLU A 62 -1.24 4.14 -20.85
N SER A 63 -0.80 2.89 -21.00
CA SER A 63 -1.18 2.04 -22.13
C SER A 63 -2.69 1.80 -22.17
N ALA A 64 -3.31 1.53 -21.02
CA ALA A 64 -4.75 1.37 -20.92
C ALA A 64 -5.50 2.68 -21.20
N TYR A 65 -5.06 3.79 -20.60
CA TYR A 65 -5.60 5.13 -20.82
C TYR A 65 -5.62 5.50 -22.31
N ARG A 66 -4.52 5.26 -23.02
CA ARG A 66 -4.42 5.50 -24.46
C ARG A 66 -5.37 4.63 -25.27
N ARG A 67 -5.43 3.32 -24.97
CA ARG A 67 -6.34 2.38 -25.66
C ARG A 67 -7.81 2.75 -25.51
N LEU A 68 -8.17 3.34 -24.37
CA LEU A 68 -9.54 3.75 -24.09
C LEU A 68 -9.86 5.16 -24.65
N GLY A 69 -8.90 5.85 -25.26
CA GLY A 69 -9.11 7.14 -25.93
C GLY A 69 -8.70 8.38 -25.11
N GLY A 70 -8.01 8.21 -23.97
CA GLY A 70 -7.55 9.31 -23.13
C GLY A 70 -6.38 10.12 -23.70
N GLY A 71 -5.66 9.62 -24.71
CA GLY A 71 -4.47 10.27 -25.25
C GLY A 71 -3.23 10.04 -24.38
N SER A 72 -2.56 11.11 -23.96
CA SER A 72 -1.35 11.07 -23.14
C SER A 72 -1.70 11.18 -21.66
N LEU A 73 -1.24 10.23 -20.85
CA LEU A 73 -1.55 10.21 -19.41
C LEU A 73 -0.99 11.47 -18.73
N PRO A 74 -1.80 12.21 -17.94
CA PRO A 74 -1.30 13.34 -17.17
C PRO A 74 -0.15 12.95 -16.23
N ASP A 75 0.73 13.88 -15.93
CA ASP A 75 1.76 13.67 -14.91
C ASP A 75 1.12 13.48 -13.51
N GLU A 76 1.90 12.95 -12.57
CA GLU A 76 1.37 12.67 -11.23
C GLU A 76 0.99 13.94 -10.46
N ALA A 77 1.53 15.12 -10.80
CA ALA A 77 1.15 16.37 -10.14
C ALA A 77 -0.26 16.79 -10.59
N ALA A 78 -0.55 16.71 -11.89
CA ALA A 78 -1.88 16.93 -12.44
C ALA A 78 -2.88 15.90 -11.89
N LEU A 79 -2.53 14.61 -11.86
CA LEU A 79 -3.40 13.57 -11.28
C LEU A 79 -3.74 13.85 -9.81
N ARG A 80 -2.77 14.30 -9.00
CA ARG A 80 -3.02 14.70 -7.60
C ARG A 80 -3.98 15.87 -7.47
N SER A 81 -3.99 16.81 -8.43
CA SER A 81 -4.92 17.95 -8.43
C SER A 81 -6.37 17.55 -8.75
N LEU A 82 -6.55 16.46 -9.51
CA LEU A 82 -7.85 15.88 -9.84
C LEU A 82 -8.38 14.93 -8.75
N ALA A 83 -7.49 14.40 -7.91
CA ALA A 83 -7.82 13.36 -6.95
C ALA A 83 -8.62 13.89 -5.76
N GLY A 84 -9.73 13.22 -5.45
CA GLY A 84 -10.48 13.43 -4.21
C GLY A 84 -9.73 12.84 -3.03
N TYR A 85 -9.84 13.48 -1.85
CA TYR A 85 -9.26 12.99 -0.61
C TYR A 85 -10.33 12.32 0.25
N GLU A 86 -10.05 11.10 0.70
CA GLU A 86 -10.87 10.37 1.67
C GLU A 86 -10.03 10.07 2.93
N PRO A 87 -10.42 10.59 4.11
CA PRO A 87 -9.69 10.34 5.35
C PRO A 87 -9.95 8.94 5.89
N PHE A 88 -8.93 8.34 6.49
CA PHE A 88 -9.08 7.09 7.24
C PHE A 88 -9.17 7.39 8.74
N PRO A 89 -9.95 6.58 9.50
CA PRO A 89 -9.95 6.70 10.95
C PRO A 89 -8.55 6.39 11.49
N THR A 90 -8.00 7.33 12.25
CA THR A 90 -6.71 7.14 12.94
C THR A 90 -6.96 6.63 14.35
N SER A 91 -6.36 5.50 14.70
CA SER A 91 -6.33 4.98 16.06
C SER A 91 -4.90 5.03 16.60
N ALA A 92 -4.76 5.15 17.91
CA ALA A 92 -3.44 4.98 18.54
C ALA A 92 -2.89 3.58 18.19
N PRO A 93 -1.57 3.45 17.91
CA PRO A 93 -0.95 2.17 17.58
C PRO A 93 -1.29 1.08 18.60
N LEU A 94 -1.91 0.00 18.14
CA LEU A 94 -2.22 -1.15 18.99
C LEU A 94 -0.92 -1.80 19.47
N ARG A 95 -0.85 -2.22 20.74
CA ARG A 95 0.34 -2.89 21.25
C ARG A 95 0.38 -4.36 20.82
N LEU A 96 1.37 -4.74 20.01
CA LEU A 96 1.56 -6.12 19.53
C LEU A 96 2.90 -6.68 20.03
N GLY A 97 2.95 -7.00 21.33
CA GLY A 97 4.08 -7.67 21.97
C GLY A 97 4.94 -6.75 22.84
N PRO A 98 6.12 -7.22 23.30
CA PRO A 98 7.00 -6.39 24.11
C PRO A 98 7.53 -5.24 23.26
N ALA A 99 7.28 -4.02 23.74
CA ALA A 99 7.70 -2.77 23.11
C ALA A 99 9.23 -2.58 23.10
N GLU A 100 9.95 -3.36 23.90
CA GLU A 100 11.40 -3.20 24.07
C GLU A 100 12.18 -3.69 22.85
N ALA A 101 13.12 -2.84 22.42
CA ALA A 101 14.07 -3.18 21.39
C ALA A 101 15.07 -4.22 21.94
N PRO A 102 15.46 -5.23 21.14
CA PRO A 102 16.53 -6.14 21.53
C PRO A 102 17.87 -5.41 21.73
N ASP A 103 18.79 -6.04 22.47
CA ASP A 103 20.15 -5.52 22.66
C ASP A 103 20.81 -5.12 21.33
N GLY A 104 21.42 -3.93 21.32
CA GLY A 104 22.04 -3.36 20.12
C GLY A 104 21.10 -2.52 19.26
N PHE A 105 19.80 -2.44 19.59
CA PHE A 105 18.83 -1.57 18.91
C PHE A 105 18.20 -0.55 19.87
N ARG A 106 17.90 0.64 19.34
CA ARG A 106 17.26 1.74 20.08
C ARG A 106 15.75 1.59 20.12
N GLU A 107 15.16 1.21 19.00
CA GLU A 107 13.70 1.17 18.84
C GLU A 107 13.28 -0.06 18.03
N ARG A 108 12.14 -0.63 18.40
CA ARG A 108 11.42 -1.63 17.61
C ARG A 108 10.11 -1.03 17.11
N ARG A 109 9.87 -1.10 15.80
CA ARG A 109 8.62 -0.70 15.16
C ARG A 109 8.02 -1.88 14.42
N VAL A 110 6.70 -2.03 14.53
CA VAL A 110 5.95 -3.07 13.83
C VAL A 110 4.91 -2.41 12.95
N TYR A 111 4.85 -2.83 11.69
CA TYR A 111 3.90 -2.36 10.68
C TYR A 111 3.12 -3.53 10.12
N ARG A 112 1.86 -3.28 9.75
CA ARG A 112 1.09 -4.19 8.88
C ARG A 112 0.59 -3.43 7.68
N VAL A 113 0.92 -3.92 6.49
CA VAL A 113 0.20 -3.52 5.28
C VAL A 113 -0.88 -4.56 5.01
N LEU A 114 -2.14 -4.12 5.04
CA LEU A 114 -3.29 -4.95 4.71
C LEU A 114 -3.55 -4.92 3.22
N PHE A 115 -3.87 -6.08 2.66
CA PHE A 115 -4.20 -6.25 1.25
C PHE A 115 -5.53 -6.98 1.09
N ALA A 116 -6.27 -6.55 0.07
CA ALA A 116 -7.42 -7.24 -0.49
C ALA A 116 -7.01 -8.08 -1.70
N LYS A 117 -7.98 -8.86 -2.19
CA LYS A 117 -7.84 -9.97 -3.13
C LYS A 117 -7.12 -11.16 -2.52
N ASP A 118 -7.30 -12.28 -3.20
CA ASP A 118 -6.69 -13.53 -2.81
C ASP A 118 -5.47 -13.85 -3.68
N LEU A 119 -4.47 -14.50 -3.09
CA LEU A 119 -3.40 -15.17 -3.79
C LEU A 119 -3.62 -16.68 -3.65
N ALA A 120 -3.55 -17.39 -4.77
CA ALA A 120 -3.53 -18.85 -4.79
C ALA A 120 -2.16 -19.39 -4.37
N MET A 121 -1.66 -18.93 -3.22
CA MET A 121 -0.40 -19.37 -2.62
C MET A 121 -0.53 -19.46 -1.10
N ASP A 122 0.33 -20.28 -0.51
CA ASP A 122 0.48 -20.36 0.93
C ASP A 122 1.22 -19.12 1.49
N PRO A 123 1.04 -18.79 2.78
CA PRO A 123 1.86 -17.81 3.47
C PRO A 123 3.36 -18.01 3.21
N GLY A 124 4.07 -16.90 3.00
CA GLY A 124 5.49 -16.92 2.71
C GLY A 124 6.35 -17.15 3.96
N PRO A 125 7.61 -17.57 3.79
CA PRO A 125 8.56 -17.62 4.89
C PRO A 125 8.83 -16.22 5.45
N GLU A 126 9.44 -16.17 6.65
CA GLU A 126 10.01 -14.92 7.15
C GLU A 126 11.25 -14.56 6.33
N HIS A 127 11.35 -13.29 5.98
CA HIS A 127 12.50 -12.70 5.31
C HIS A 127 13.15 -11.68 6.23
N SER A 128 14.46 -11.47 6.08
CA SER A 128 15.17 -10.41 6.78
C SER A 128 16.24 -9.76 5.92
N ARG A 129 16.54 -8.50 6.21
CA ARG A 129 17.53 -7.68 5.50
C ARG A 129 18.12 -6.65 6.47
N ARG A 130 19.44 -6.43 6.38
CA ARG A 130 20.09 -5.26 7.01
C ARG A 130 20.12 -4.07 6.07
N ILE A 131 19.87 -2.88 6.63
CA ILE A 131 19.94 -1.61 5.92
C ILE A 131 20.79 -0.67 6.77
N GLY A 132 22.06 -0.52 6.40
CA GLY A 132 23.05 0.05 7.34
C GLY A 132 23.11 -0.80 8.60
N ASP A 133 22.92 -0.15 9.75
CA ASP A 133 22.89 -0.80 11.07
C ASP A 133 21.49 -1.27 11.49
N ASP A 134 20.44 -0.88 10.76
CA ASP A 134 19.07 -1.30 11.03
C ASP A 134 18.82 -2.74 10.55
N LEU A 135 17.99 -3.47 11.29
CA LEU A 135 17.54 -4.81 10.91
C LEU A 135 16.05 -4.80 10.64
N VAL A 136 15.67 -5.36 9.50
CA VAL A 136 14.28 -5.45 9.07
C VAL A 136 13.94 -6.90 8.86
N SER A 137 12.81 -7.36 9.38
CA SER A 137 12.20 -8.63 9.00
C SER A 137 10.76 -8.44 8.55
N TRP A 138 10.28 -9.31 7.66
CA TRP A 138 8.90 -9.29 7.22
C TRP A 138 8.38 -10.67 6.85
N THR A 139 7.06 -10.82 6.95
CA THR A 139 6.33 -12.01 6.52
C THR A 139 5.03 -11.60 5.84
N LEU A 140 4.65 -12.33 4.79
CA LEU A 140 3.35 -12.19 4.13
C LEU A 140 2.47 -13.38 4.54
N ARG A 141 1.36 -13.10 5.23
CA ARG A 141 0.48 -14.12 5.79
C ARG A 141 -1.00 -13.77 5.68
N ARG A 142 -1.85 -14.77 5.93
CA ARG A 142 -3.30 -14.57 6.08
C ARG A 142 -3.63 -13.82 7.38
N VAL A 143 -4.62 -12.94 7.30
CA VAL A 143 -5.20 -12.20 8.43
C VAL A 143 -6.72 -12.34 8.34
N GLY A 144 -7.37 -12.80 9.41
CA GLY A 144 -8.83 -12.90 9.49
C GLY A 144 -9.48 -13.79 8.42
N GLY A 145 -8.75 -14.78 7.89
CA GLY A 145 -9.25 -15.78 6.93
C GLY A 145 -9.37 -15.31 5.47
N ILE A 146 -9.61 -14.02 5.22
CA ILE A 146 -9.91 -13.49 3.87
C ILE A 146 -8.95 -12.40 3.37
N ALA A 147 -8.12 -11.84 4.26
CA ALA A 147 -7.18 -10.78 3.91
C ALA A 147 -5.74 -11.28 3.99
N TRP A 148 -4.86 -10.55 3.31
CA TRP A 148 -3.41 -10.72 3.42
C TRP A 148 -2.81 -9.58 4.24
N GLY A 149 -1.84 -9.90 5.09
CA GLY A 149 -1.06 -8.95 5.87
C GLY A 149 0.41 -9.14 5.59
N LEU A 150 1.07 -8.06 5.17
CA LEU A 150 2.53 -7.95 5.21
C LEU A 150 2.91 -7.36 6.56
N ASP A 151 3.36 -8.22 7.47
CA ASP A 151 3.89 -7.82 8.77
C ASP A 151 5.37 -7.47 8.62
N VAL A 152 5.76 -6.26 9.00
CA VAL A 152 7.14 -5.76 8.91
C VAL A 152 7.60 -5.34 10.31
N THR A 153 8.69 -5.92 10.78
CA THR A 153 9.38 -5.49 12.00
C THR A 153 10.65 -4.74 11.60
N VAL A 154 10.82 -3.54 12.12
CA VAL A 154 12.02 -2.72 11.96
C VAL A 154 12.66 -2.55 13.33
N LEU A 155 13.92 -2.95 13.44
CA LEU A 155 14.77 -2.66 14.58
C LEU A 155 15.74 -1.55 14.15
N LEU A 156 15.55 -0.36 14.72
CA LEU A 156 16.34 0.82 14.42
C LEU A 156 17.55 0.88 15.36
N ALA A 157 18.74 1.04 14.80
CA ALA A 157 19.97 1.23 15.58
C ALA A 157 20.07 2.66 16.13
N THR A 158 19.36 3.62 15.54
CA THR A 158 19.34 5.04 15.93
C THR A 158 17.91 5.58 15.93
N ASP A 159 17.73 6.86 16.25
CA ASP A 159 16.40 7.51 16.17
C ASP A 159 16.00 7.87 14.72
N ALA A 160 16.90 7.68 13.74
CA ALA A 160 16.64 7.96 12.34
C ALA A 160 15.84 6.82 11.69
N ASP A 161 14.77 7.16 10.99
CA ASP A 161 13.82 6.21 10.39
C ASP A 161 13.63 6.42 8.87
N HIS A 162 14.52 7.19 8.24
CA HIS A 162 14.39 7.59 6.83
C HIS A 162 14.29 6.41 5.85
N ALA A 163 14.79 5.24 6.24
CA ALA A 163 14.72 4.01 5.44
C ALA A 163 13.33 3.33 5.49
N VAL A 164 12.52 3.58 6.52
CA VAL A 164 11.27 2.84 6.77
C VAL A 164 10.22 3.13 5.69
N GLY A 165 9.98 4.40 5.37
CA GLY A 165 9.03 4.79 4.33
C GLY A 165 9.35 4.17 2.95
N PRO A 166 10.58 4.35 2.42
CA PRO A 166 11.01 3.73 1.16
C PRO A 166 10.87 2.20 1.15
N LEU A 167 11.24 1.54 2.25
CA LEU A 167 11.13 0.09 2.40
C LEU A 167 9.67 -0.38 2.36
N LEU A 168 8.78 0.25 3.14
CA LEU A 168 7.36 -0.10 3.15
C LEU A 168 6.76 0.04 1.75
N ARG A 169 7.19 1.04 0.98
CA ARG A 169 6.80 1.23 -0.41
C ARG A 169 7.33 0.11 -1.31
N GLU A 170 8.62 -0.23 -1.23
CA GLU A 170 9.23 -1.33 -2.01
C GLU A 170 8.52 -2.66 -1.77
N LEU A 171 8.29 -3.02 -0.51
CA LEU A 171 7.63 -4.27 -0.14
C LEU A 171 6.17 -4.27 -0.59
N THR A 172 5.44 -3.15 -0.40
CA THR A 172 4.06 -3.01 -0.87
C THR A 172 3.96 -3.15 -2.39
N GLU A 173 4.85 -2.50 -3.15
CA GLU A 173 4.91 -2.64 -4.61
C GLU A 173 5.22 -4.07 -5.04
N THR A 174 6.09 -4.77 -4.31
CA THR A 174 6.41 -6.19 -4.57
C THR A 174 5.18 -7.07 -4.41
N VAL A 175 4.40 -6.86 -3.35
CA VAL A 175 3.15 -7.59 -3.11
C VAL A 175 2.07 -7.20 -4.13
N ARG A 176 1.98 -5.92 -4.52
CA ARG A 176 1.08 -5.44 -5.58
C ARG A 176 1.32 -6.12 -6.93
N ARG A 177 2.57 -6.37 -7.29
CA ARG A 177 2.93 -7.09 -8.52
C ARG A 177 2.43 -8.54 -8.56
N GLN A 178 2.10 -9.12 -7.41
CA GLN A 178 1.48 -10.45 -7.32
C GLN A 178 -0.05 -10.39 -7.50
N GLY A 179 -0.64 -9.19 -7.62
CA GLY A 179 -2.08 -9.00 -7.84
C GLY A 179 -2.86 -8.57 -6.59
N LEU A 180 -2.21 -8.48 -5.43
CA LEU A 180 -2.83 -7.97 -4.20
C LEU A 180 -3.03 -6.46 -4.25
N VAL A 181 -4.11 -5.98 -3.62
CA VAL A 181 -4.51 -4.57 -3.62
C VAL A 181 -4.35 -4.00 -2.21
N PRO A 182 -3.45 -3.03 -1.97
CA PRO A 182 -3.28 -2.45 -0.64
C PRO A 182 -4.57 -1.76 -0.16
N LEU A 183 -4.81 -1.88 1.14
CA LEU A 183 -5.93 -1.29 1.87
C LEU A 183 -5.44 -0.19 2.80
N THR A 184 -4.47 -0.50 3.65
CA THR A 184 -3.91 0.42 4.64
C THR A 184 -2.56 -0.12 5.13
N THR A 185 -1.76 0.78 5.67
CA THR A 185 -0.58 0.53 6.49
C THR A 185 -0.88 1.02 7.91
N GLU A 186 -0.77 0.13 8.88
CA GLU A 186 -0.94 0.41 10.30
C GLU A 186 0.40 0.27 11.02
N ARG A 187 0.61 1.09 12.06
CA ARG A 187 1.74 0.97 12.99
C ARG A 187 1.24 0.37 14.30
N PHE A 188 2.04 -0.50 14.90
CA PHE A 188 1.83 -1.12 16.20
C PHE A 188 2.93 -0.67 17.17
N SER A 189 2.58 -0.62 18.46
CA SER A 189 3.49 -0.29 19.57
C SER A 189 3.81 -1.50 20.46
#